data_AF-A0A3S1BSF3-F1
#
_entry.id   AF-A0A3S1BSF3-F1
#
_cell.length_a   1.000
_cell.length_b   1.000
_cell.length_c   1.000
_cell.angle_alpha   90.00
_cell.angle_beta   90.00
_cell.angle_gamma   90.00
#
_symmetry.space_group_name_H-M   'P 1'
#
loop_
_entity.id
_entity.type
_entity.pdbx_description
1 polymer ?
#
loop_
_entity_poly.entity_id
_entity_poly.type
_entity_poly.pdbx_seq_one_letter_code
_entity_poly.pdbx_strand_id
1 'polypeptide(L)'
;MNLQPLASSVGKPDWAGAMIGNPRIEFDARLCTGIDQMRLIAKHLPTCTVAELLVSGTGSVDLDAARIELCEKLVATMLETGMVDHGCSQFARLLRCEYANRLIQVISSYGRCFFYSRQLDSVASLSFDRRVYLHDESGATIEAKAASKWRGFSHGGTLRDLVLKMRDYVMRGQRIDPAYLGIDRLQGEGNIWGYAPEQMRRCREAAQQLPIINVATSLESAA
;
A
#
# COMPACT_ATOMS: atom_id res chain seq x y z
N MET A 1 11.22 0.12 14.07
CA MET A 1 10.18 -0.92 14.02
C MET A 1 10.33 -1.61 12.69
N ASN A 2 10.87 -2.83 12.65
CA ASN A 2 11.02 -3.58 11.40
C ASN A 2 9.64 -4.06 10.98
N LEU A 3 9.00 -3.33 10.06
CA LEU A 3 7.88 -3.87 9.29
C LEU A 3 8.46 -5.08 8.56
N GLN A 4 7.97 -6.28 8.88
CA GLN A 4 8.38 -7.48 8.17
C GLN A 4 8.15 -7.30 6.67
N PRO A 5 9.03 -7.81 5.80
CA PRO A 5 8.79 -7.80 4.37
C PRO A 5 7.47 -8.53 4.09
N LEU A 6 6.71 -7.98 3.14
CA LEU A 6 5.44 -8.51 2.66
C LEU A 6 5.50 -10.04 2.53
N ALA A 7 4.84 -10.75 3.44
CA ALA A 7 4.53 -12.16 3.24
C ALA A 7 3.62 -12.23 2.02
N SER A 8 4.22 -12.58 0.88
CA SER A 8 3.57 -12.79 -0.39
C SER A 8 2.83 -14.12 -0.35
N SER A 9 1.52 -14.14 -0.60
CA SER A 9 0.84 -15.26 -1.30
C SER A 9 -0.67 -15.10 -1.52
N VAL A 10 -1.37 -14.11 -0.95
CA VAL A 10 -2.80 -13.94 -1.26
C VAL A 10 -2.97 -12.98 -2.44
N GLY A 11 -3.06 -13.56 -3.64
CA GLY A 11 -3.61 -12.93 -4.85
C GLY A 11 -3.08 -11.53 -5.15
N LYS A 12 -1.75 -11.36 -5.24
CA LYS A 12 -1.17 -10.12 -5.78
C LYS A 12 -1.85 -9.82 -7.11
N PRO A 13 -2.51 -8.66 -7.27
CA PRO A 13 -3.00 -8.25 -8.58
C PRO A 13 -1.81 -8.28 -9.54
N ASP A 14 -1.99 -8.76 -10.77
CA ASP A 14 -0.97 -8.69 -11.84
C ASP A 14 -0.81 -7.23 -12.34
N TRP A 15 -0.52 -6.35 -11.40
CA TRP A 15 -0.28 -4.94 -11.67
C TRP A 15 1.11 -4.75 -12.26
N ALA A 16 2.06 -5.61 -11.92
CA ALA A 16 3.43 -5.52 -12.39
C ALA A 16 3.50 -5.79 -13.90
N GLY A 17 2.71 -6.73 -14.42
CA GLY A 17 2.51 -6.90 -15.86
C GLY A 17 1.95 -5.63 -16.51
N ALA A 18 0.94 -5.00 -15.90
CA ALA A 18 0.36 -3.74 -16.37
C ALA A 18 1.32 -2.53 -16.28
N MET A 19 2.46 -2.65 -15.60
CA MET A 19 3.50 -1.62 -15.54
C MET A 19 4.50 -1.72 -16.67
N ILE A 20 4.61 -2.88 -17.33
CA ILE A 20 5.43 -3.02 -18.53
C ILE A 20 4.84 -2.13 -19.64
N GLY A 21 5.68 -1.24 -20.18
CA GLY A 21 5.26 -0.26 -21.18
C GLY A 21 4.59 1.00 -20.61
N ASN A 22 4.56 1.17 -19.29
CA ASN A 22 4.11 2.42 -18.70
C ASN A 22 5.09 3.57 -19.07
N PRO A 23 4.62 4.69 -19.65
CA PRO A 23 5.50 5.77 -20.10
C PRO A 23 6.21 6.52 -18.95
N ARG A 24 5.86 6.23 -17.70
CA ARG A 24 6.51 6.79 -16.50
C ARG A 24 7.67 5.93 -16.02
N ILE A 25 7.86 4.73 -16.59
CA ILE A 25 8.93 3.81 -16.22
C ILE A 25 9.84 3.60 -17.43
N GLU A 26 11.10 3.96 -17.27
CA GLU A 26 12.14 3.68 -18.23
C GLU A 26 12.86 2.39 -17.83
N PHE A 27 13.05 1.49 -18.78
CA PHE A 27 13.81 0.25 -18.59
C PHE A 27 15.12 0.32 -19.37
N ASP A 28 16.22 -0.01 -18.72
CA ASP A 28 17.56 -0.13 -19.32
C ASP A 28 18.13 -1.52 -19.01
N ALA A 29 18.97 -2.03 -19.89
CA ALA A 29 19.63 -3.33 -19.77
C ALA A 29 21.11 -3.21 -20.14
N ARG A 30 21.98 -3.64 -19.23
CA ARG A 30 23.44 -3.54 -19.39
C ARG A 30 24.08 -4.89 -19.14
N LEU A 31 24.95 -5.32 -20.05
CA LEU A 31 25.81 -6.47 -19.82
C LEU A 31 26.87 -6.11 -18.78
N CYS A 32 27.02 -6.95 -17.76
CA CYS A 32 28.10 -6.81 -16.80
C CYS A 32 29.41 -7.31 -17.44
N THR A 33 30.43 -6.46 -17.52
CA THR A 33 31.72 -6.85 -18.09
C THR A 33 32.38 -7.95 -17.24
N GLY A 34 32.71 -9.08 -17.86
CA GLY A 34 33.47 -10.17 -17.24
C GLY A 34 32.64 -11.22 -16.48
N ILE A 35 31.31 -11.13 -16.52
CA ILE A 35 30.40 -12.13 -15.95
C ILE A 35 29.26 -12.34 -16.95
N ASP A 36 28.81 -13.58 -17.18
CA ASP A 36 27.59 -13.88 -17.95
C ASP A 36 26.34 -13.43 -17.16
N GLN A 37 26.25 -12.14 -16.86
CA GLN A 37 25.16 -11.52 -16.12
C GLN A 37 24.72 -10.24 -16.83
N MET A 38 23.42 -10.05 -16.86
CA MET A 38 22.77 -8.85 -17.35
C MET A 38 22.18 -8.09 -16.16
N ARG A 39 22.47 -6.80 -16.07
CA ARG A 39 21.84 -5.88 -15.14
C ARG A 39 20.66 -5.22 -15.82
N LEU A 40 19.47 -5.42 -15.27
CA LEU A 40 18.26 -4.70 -15.64
C LEU A 40 18.04 -3.56 -14.66
N ILE A 41 17.65 -2.40 -15.18
CA ILE A 41 17.42 -1.17 -14.41
C ILE A 41 16.03 -0.65 -14.77
N ALA A 42 15.22 -0.33 -13.77
CA ALA A 42 13.96 0.39 -13.96
C ALA A 42 14.00 1.70 -13.21
N LYS A 43 13.64 2.79 -13.91
CA LYS A 43 13.60 4.14 -13.35
C LYS A 43 12.19 4.69 -13.47
N HIS A 44 11.59 5.02 -12.32
CA HIS A 44 10.37 5.82 -12.30
C HIS A 44 10.73 7.29 -12.58
N LEU A 45 10.38 7.79 -13.76
CA LEU A 45 10.79 9.12 -14.24
C LEU A 45 10.34 10.27 -13.32
N PRO A 46 9.09 10.31 -12.81
CA PRO A 46 8.63 11.41 -11.96
C PRO A 46 9.36 11.54 -10.63
N THR A 47 9.72 10.43 -9.99
CA THR A 47 10.37 10.44 -8.66
C THR A 47 11.87 10.19 -8.73
N CYS A 48 12.41 9.92 -9.93
CA CYS A 48 13.77 9.44 -10.15
C CYS A 48 14.15 8.21 -9.32
N THR A 49 13.17 7.44 -8.84
CA THR A 49 13.44 6.21 -8.08
C THR A 49 13.96 5.14 -9.03
N VAL A 50 15.00 4.43 -8.60
CA VAL A 50 15.67 3.40 -9.41
C VAL A 50 15.61 2.07 -8.67
N ALA A 51 15.37 1.00 -9.41
CA ALA A 51 15.62 -0.37 -8.96
C ALA A 51 16.53 -1.09 -9.96
N GLU A 52 17.29 -2.06 -9.45
CA GLU A 52 18.22 -2.87 -10.23
C GLU A 52 17.96 -4.36 -9.96
N LEU A 53 18.13 -5.18 -10.99
CA LEU A 53 18.05 -6.64 -10.94
C LEU A 53 19.21 -7.25 -11.72
N LEU A 54 19.92 -8.20 -11.11
CA LEU A 54 20.93 -9.01 -11.80
C LEU A 54 20.30 -10.31 -12.27
N VAL A 55 20.47 -10.63 -13.56
CA VAL A 55 19.94 -11.83 -14.19
C VAL A 55 21.09 -12.63 -14.79
N SER A 56 21.18 -13.92 -14.47
CA SER A 56 22.19 -14.82 -15.03
C SER A 56 21.91 -15.12 -16.50
N GLY A 57 22.93 -15.00 -17.35
CA GLY A 57 22.83 -15.03 -18.82
C GLY A 57 23.04 -16.40 -19.47
N THR A 58 23.05 -17.51 -18.71
CA THR A 58 23.37 -18.84 -19.24
C THR A 58 22.19 -19.55 -19.93
N GLY A 59 21.07 -18.85 -20.19
CA GLY A 59 19.89 -19.40 -20.86
C GLY A 59 18.98 -18.34 -21.48
N SER A 60 17.90 -18.75 -22.14
CA SER A 60 16.82 -17.86 -22.61
C SER A 60 16.19 -17.17 -21.39
N VAL A 61 16.64 -15.97 -21.07
CA VAL A 61 16.06 -15.16 -20.01
C VAL A 61 14.65 -14.74 -20.42
N ASP A 62 13.66 -15.09 -19.59
CA ASP A 62 12.33 -14.51 -19.69
C ASP A 62 12.40 -13.05 -19.25
N LEU A 63 12.59 -12.16 -20.23
CA LEU A 63 12.72 -10.73 -20.00
C LEU A 63 11.45 -10.11 -19.39
N ASP A 64 10.28 -10.68 -19.65
CA ASP A 64 9.03 -10.14 -19.12
C ASP A 64 8.86 -10.53 -17.65
N ALA A 65 9.19 -11.77 -17.28
CA ALA A 65 9.26 -12.17 -15.87
C ALA A 65 10.30 -11.32 -15.09
N ALA A 66 11.47 -11.07 -15.69
CA ALA A 66 12.50 -10.24 -15.07
C ALA A 66 12.07 -8.76 -14.93
N ARG A 67 11.34 -8.22 -15.90
CA ARG A 67 10.74 -6.87 -15.83
C ARG A 67 9.66 -6.78 -14.76
N ILE A 68 8.83 -7.81 -14.62
CA ILE A 68 7.83 -7.91 -13.55
C ILE A 68 8.53 -7.83 -12.18
N GLU A 69 9.53 -8.67 -11.93
CA GLU A 69 10.29 -8.64 -10.68
C GLU A 69 10.93 -7.26 -10.44
N LEU A 70 11.47 -6.64 -11.49
CA LEU A 70 12.08 -5.33 -11.39
C LEU A 70 11.07 -4.21 -11.08
N CYS A 71 9.86 -4.28 -11.63
CA CYS A 71 8.75 -3.39 -11.25
C CYS A 71 8.34 -3.59 -9.78
N GLU A 72 8.29 -4.83 -9.30
CA GLU A 72 8.04 -5.13 -7.89
C GLU A 72 9.11 -4.50 -6.99
N LYS A 73 10.39 -4.63 -7.36
CA LYS A 73 11.50 -3.98 -6.64
C LYS A 73 11.40 -2.46 -6.68
N LEU A 74 11.05 -1.86 -7.82
CA LEU A 74 10.88 -0.42 -7.94
C LEU A 74 9.79 0.09 -6.99
N VAL A 75 8.63 -0.56 -6.97
CA VAL A 75 7.54 -0.21 -6.05
C VAL A 75 7.96 -0.44 -4.61
N ALA A 76 8.63 -1.55 -4.28
CA ALA A 76 9.15 -1.79 -2.94
C ALA A 76 10.08 -0.65 -2.47
N THR A 77 11.04 -0.24 -3.31
CA THR A 77 11.93 0.90 -3.05
C THR A 77 11.14 2.19 -2.84
N MET A 78 10.14 2.47 -3.68
CA MET A 78 9.30 3.66 -3.51
C MET A 78 8.54 3.64 -2.19
N LEU A 79 7.97 2.49 -1.83
CA LEU A 79 7.22 2.34 -0.59
C LEU A 79 8.12 2.46 0.65
N GLU A 80 9.34 1.93 0.61
CA GLU A 80 10.33 2.04 1.68
C GLU A 80 10.83 3.48 1.87
N THR A 81 11.03 4.19 0.77
CA THR A 81 11.48 5.59 0.77
C THR A 81 10.35 6.61 0.95
N GLY A 82 9.10 6.16 1.06
CA GLY A 82 7.93 7.03 1.20
C GLY A 82 7.63 7.88 -0.03
N MET A 83 8.16 7.49 -1.20
CA MET A 83 7.96 8.22 -2.46
C MET A 83 6.52 8.11 -2.94
N VAL A 84 5.96 9.22 -3.42
CA VAL A 84 4.59 9.29 -3.92
C VAL A 84 4.62 9.70 -5.38
N ASP A 85 3.87 8.99 -6.21
CA ASP A 85 3.54 9.46 -7.55
C ASP A 85 2.25 10.29 -7.52
N HIS A 86 2.35 11.54 -7.97
CA HIS A 86 1.22 12.46 -8.03
C HIS A 86 0.41 12.25 -9.31
N GLY A 87 -0.93 12.32 -9.19
CA GLY A 87 -1.85 12.28 -10.32
C GLY A 87 -2.71 11.02 -10.42
N CYS A 88 -3.32 10.84 -11.60
CA CYS A 88 -4.36 9.85 -11.87
C CYS A 88 -3.87 8.67 -12.73
N SER A 89 -2.56 8.53 -12.94
CA SER A 89 -1.99 7.42 -13.69
C SER A 89 -2.35 6.08 -13.02
N GLN A 90 -2.41 5.01 -13.81
CA GLN A 90 -2.62 3.66 -13.27
C GLN A 90 -1.54 3.31 -12.25
N PHE A 91 -0.28 3.66 -12.54
CA PHE A 91 0.85 3.50 -11.62
C PHE A 91 0.63 4.21 -10.28
N ALA A 92 0.28 5.49 -10.30
CA ALA A 92 0.05 6.27 -9.08
C ALA A 92 -1.08 5.68 -8.24
N ARG A 93 -2.14 5.17 -8.87
CA ARG A 93 -3.26 4.52 -8.16
C ARG A 93 -2.84 3.18 -7.54
N LEU A 94 -2.07 2.37 -8.26
CA LEU A 94 -1.52 1.11 -7.75
C LEU A 94 -0.60 1.35 -6.56
N LEU A 95 0.36 2.28 -6.67
CA LEU A 95 1.24 2.66 -5.57
C LEU A 95 0.46 3.15 -4.34
N ARG A 96 -0.59 3.95 -4.54
CA ARG A 96 -1.48 4.36 -3.46
C ARG A 96 -2.28 3.21 -2.86
N CYS A 97 -2.65 2.20 -3.66
CA CYS A 97 -3.29 0.98 -3.17
C CYS A 97 -2.37 0.22 -2.22
N GLU A 98 -1.08 0.13 -2.55
CA GLU A 98 -0.08 -0.48 -1.67
C GLU A 98 0.12 0.30 -0.37
N TYR A 99 0.14 1.64 -0.40
CA TYR A 99 0.15 2.45 0.82
C TYR A 99 -1.10 2.24 1.69
N ALA A 100 -2.27 2.07 1.06
CA ALA A 100 -3.49 1.75 1.79
C ALA A 100 -3.42 0.35 2.44
N ASN A 101 -2.84 -0.64 1.74
CA ASN A 101 -2.59 -1.97 2.30
C ASN A 101 -1.62 -1.94 3.49
N ARG A 102 -0.57 -1.11 3.43
CA ARG A 102 0.31 -0.89 4.60
C ARG A 102 -0.43 -0.28 5.78
N LEU A 103 -1.38 0.62 5.54
CA LEU A 103 -2.21 1.16 6.61
C LEU A 103 -3.11 0.08 7.24
N ILE A 104 -3.68 -0.81 6.42
CA ILE A 104 -4.46 -1.95 6.92
C ILE A 104 -3.57 -2.85 7.80
N GLN A 105 -2.36 -3.18 7.36
CA GLN A 105 -1.39 -3.97 8.13
C GLN A 105 -1.00 -3.30 9.46
N VAL A 106 -0.81 -1.99 9.45
CA VAL A 106 -0.57 -1.21 10.68
C VAL A 106 -1.74 -1.42 11.63
N ILE A 107 -2.98 -1.17 11.20
CA ILE A 107 -4.17 -1.30 12.05
C ILE A 107 -4.34 -2.73 12.55
N SER A 108 -4.10 -3.73 11.70
CA SER A 108 -4.23 -5.14 12.06
C SER A 108 -3.19 -5.62 13.08
N SER A 109 -2.10 -4.89 13.25
CA SER A 109 -1.01 -5.22 14.18
C SER A 109 -1.19 -4.64 15.59
N TYR A 110 -2.21 -3.81 15.83
CA TYR A 110 -2.42 -3.14 17.11
C TYR A 110 -3.81 -3.39 17.70
N GLY A 111 -3.91 -3.21 19.01
CA GLY A 111 -5.18 -3.19 19.73
C GLY A 111 -6.00 -4.47 19.51
N ARG A 112 -7.16 -4.35 18.85
CA ARG A 112 -8.08 -5.46 18.57
C ARG A 112 -7.77 -6.21 17.28
N CYS A 113 -6.67 -5.87 16.59
CA CYS A 113 -6.29 -6.47 15.32
C CYS A 113 -7.40 -6.38 14.27
N PHE A 114 -7.97 -5.18 14.07
CA PHE A 114 -8.99 -5.03 13.01
C PHE A 114 -8.39 -5.38 11.65
N PHE A 115 -9.22 -5.92 10.75
CA PHE A 115 -8.78 -6.45 9.46
C PHE A 115 -7.91 -7.71 9.53
N TYR A 116 -7.80 -8.38 10.69
CA TYR A 116 -7.11 -9.67 10.79
C TYR A 116 -8.05 -10.77 11.29
N SER A 117 -8.07 -11.88 10.56
CA SER A 117 -8.76 -13.09 10.94
C SER A 117 -7.76 -14.10 11.51
N ARG A 118 -7.83 -14.37 12.81
CA ARG A 118 -7.03 -15.43 13.44
C ARG A 118 -7.43 -16.82 12.93
N GLN A 119 -8.69 -17.02 12.53
CA GLN A 119 -9.16 -18.31 12.06
C GLN A 119 -8.59 -18.67 10.69
N LEU A 120 -8.48 -17.68 9.80
CA LEU A 120 -7.97 -17.86 8.43
C LEU A 120 -6.51 -17.45 8.28
N ASP A 121 -5.89 -16.99 9.38
CA ASP A 121 -4.58 -16.38 9.44
C ASP A 121 -4.33 -15.39 8.28
N SER A 122 -5.30 -14.50 8.09
CA SER A 122 -5.35 -13.60 6.94
C SER A 122 -5.58 -12.16 7.37
N VAL A 123 -4.96 -11.23 6.64
CA VAL A 123 -5.19 -9.79 6.78
C VAL A 123 -5.98 -9.31 5.56
N ALA A 124 -6.97 -8.45 5.78
CA ALA A 124 -7.73 -7.85 4.69
C ALA A 124 -6.80 -7.02 3.78
N SER A 125 -7.17 -6.88 2.52
CA SER A 125 -6.37 -6.10 1.56
C SER A 125 -7.25 -5.40 0.53
N LEU A 126 -6.70 -4.37 -0.08
CA LEU A 126 -7.27 -3.66 -1.21
C LEU A 126 -6.56 -4.06 -2.50
N SER A 127 -7.35 -4.24 -3.55
CA SER A 127 -6.86 -4.33 -4.92
C SER A 127 -7.44 -3.19 -5.77
N PHE A 128 -6.70 -2.83 -6.82
CA PHE A 128 -7.12 -1.81 -7.78
C PHE A 128 -7.03 -2.36 -9.21
N ASP A 129 -8.20 -2.53 -9.84
CA ASP A 129 -8.34 -2.73 -11.29
C ASP A 129 -9.48 -1.85 -11.79
N ARG A 130 -9.16 -0.60 -12.13
CA ARG A 130 -10.10 0.50 -12.49
C ARG A 130 -11.06 0.91 -11.38
N ARG A 131 -11.39 0.01 -10.47
CA ARG A 131 -12.16 0.15 -9.24
C ARG A 131 -11.33 -0.42 -8.09
N VAL A 132 -11.72 -0.03 -6.87
CA VAL A 132 -11.08 -0.52 -5.64
C VAL A 132 -11.96 -1.60 -5.04
N TYR A 133 -11.37 -2.75 -4.74
CA TYR A 133 -12.03 -3.87 -4.07
C TYR A 133 -11.35 -4.14 -2.74
N LEU A 134 -12.14 -4.35 -1.69
CA LEU A 134 -11.71 -4.88 -0.41
C LEU A 134 -11.86 -6.40 -0.44
N HIS A 135 -10.77 -7.10 -0.21
CA HIS A 135 -10.74 -8.50 0.16
C HIS A 135 -10.73 -8.55 1.69
N ASP A 136 -11.91 -8.75 2.28
CA ASP A 136 -12.13 -8.82 3.73
C ASP A 136 -11.40 -10.05 4.30
N GLU A 137 -10.97 -9.99 5.56
CA GLU A 137 -10.29 -11.10 6.21
C GLU A 137 -11.18 -12.34 6.35
N SER A 138 -12.51 -12.20 6.23
CA SER A 138 -13.46 -13.31 6.16
C SER A 138 -13.47 -14.04 4.82
N GLY A 139 -12.78 -13.51 3.80
CA GLY A 139 -12.75 -14.04 2.43
C GLY A 139 -13.75 -13.38 1.47
N ALA A 140 -14.57 -12.44 1.95
CA ALA A 140 -15.49 -11.70 1.08
C ALA A 140 -14.74 -10.68 0.20
N THR A 141 -15.12 -10.58 -1.08
CA THR A 141 -14.63 -9.51 -1.98
C THR A 141 -15.72 -8.47 -2.20
N ILE A 142 -15.42 -7.21 -1.88
CA ILE A 142 -16.40 -6.12 -1.80
C ILE A 142 -15.91 -4.94 -2.64
N GLU A 143 -16.72 -4.46 -3.59
CA GLU A 143 -16.41 -3.20 -4.27
C GLU A 143 -16.56 -2.02 -3.29
N ALA A 144 -15.48 -1.26 -3.10
CA ALA A 144 -15.41 -0.15 -2.15
C ALA A 144 -16.15 1.10 -2.65
N LYS A 145 -17.48 0.99 -2.79
CA LYS A 145 -18.39 2.02 -3.30
C LYS A 145 -19.28 2.55 -2.18
N ALA A 146 -19.43 3.87 -2.08
CA ALA A 146 -20.18 4.52 -1.00
C ALA A 146 -21.68 4.12 -0.97
N ALA A 147 -22.31 4.04 -2.14
CA ALA A 147 -23.74 3.73 -2.28
C ALA A 147 -24.07 2.22 -2.31
N SER A 148 -23.09 1.32 -2.19
CA SER A 148 -23.35 -0.12 -2.18
C SER A 148 -23.64 -0.64 -0.78
N LYS A 149 -24.49 -1.67 -0.68
CA LYS A 149 -24.56 -2.51 0.52
C LYS A 149 -23.33 -3.41 0.52
N TRP A 150 -22.47 -3.26 1.52
CA TRP A 150 -21.27 -4.08 1.67
C TRP A 150 -21.65 -5.43 2.29
N ARG A 151 -22.24 -6.32 1.49
CA ARG A 151 -22.57 -7.68 1.95
C ARG A 151 -21.27 -8.43 2.22
N GLY A 152 -21.17 -9.04 3.40
CA GLY A 152 -19.98 -9.78 3.81
C GLY A 152 -18.88 -8.94 4.47
N PHE A 153 -19.10 -7.64 4.70
CA PHE A 153 -18.17 -6.84 5.49
C PHE A 153 -18.27 -7.21 6.97
N SER A 154 -17.14 -7.54 7.59
CA SER A 154 -17.10 -8.08 8.94
C SER A 154 -17.10 -7.02 10.05
N HIS A 155 -16.98 -5.73 9.70
CA HIS A 155 -16.81 -4.63 10.65
C HIS A 155 -17.95 -3.61 10.69
N GLY A 156 -17.89 -2.72 11.70
CA GLY A 156 -18.84 -1.62 11.89
C GLY A 156 -18.64 -0.45 10.92
N GLY A 157 -19.59 0.50 10.95
CA GLY A 157 -19.67 1.64 10.03
C GLY A 157 -18.41 2.52 9.98
N THR A 158 -17.77 2.77 11.13
CA THR A 158 -16.53 3.56 11.18
C THR A 158 -15.40 2.95 10.35
N LEU A 159 -15.24 1.62 10.40
CA LEU A 159 -14.21 0.94 9.63
C LEU A 159 -14.57 0.89 8.14
N ARG A 160 -15.87 0.78 7.81
CA ARG A 160 -16.34 0.93 6.43
C ARG A 160 -15.98 2.30 5.87
N ASP A 161 -16.23 3.37 6.63
CA ASP A 161 -15.92 4.73 6.20
C ASP A 161 -14.41 4.97 6.07
N LEU A 162 -13.60 4.34 6.93
CA LEU A 162 -12.14 4.34 6.78
C LEU A 162 -11.71 3.68 5.46
N VAL A 163 -12.27 2.54 5.10
CA VAL A 163 -11.98 1.88 3.81
C VAL A 163 -12.45 2.75 2.63
N LEU A 164 -13.57 3.46 2.75
CA LEU A 164 -14.00 4.44 1.73
C LEU A 164 -12.99 5.59 1.57
N LYS A 165 -12.42 6.10 2.67
CA LYS A 165 -11.34 7.09 2.63
C LYS A 165 -10.06 6.53 2.01
N MET A 166 -9.69 5.28 2.31
CA MET A 166 -8.59 4.59 1.64
C MET A 166 -8.85 4.49 0.13
N ARG A 167 -10.07 4.15 -0.28
CA ARG A 167 -10.47 4.13 -1.69
C ARG A 167 -10.38 5.51 -2.35
N ASP A 168 -10.78 6.58 -1.66
CA ASP A 168 -10.64 7.94 -2.18
C ASP A 168 -9.17 8.38 -2.28
N TYR A 169 -8.32 7.95 -1.35
CA TYR A 169 -6.87 8.07 -1.48
C TYR A 169 -6.34 7.33 -2.71
N VAL A 170 -6.70 6.07 -2.90
CA VAL A 170 -6.28 5.28 -4.08
C VAL A 170 -6.70 6.01 -5.37
N MET A 171 -7.98 6.37 -5.49
CA MET A 171 -8.54 6.92 -6.71
C MET A 171 -8.06 8.34 -7.03
N ARG A 172 -7.93 9.20 -6.01
CA ARG A 172 -7.75 10.66 -6.16
C ARG A 172 -6.54 11.24 -5.44
N GLY A 173 -5.84 10.46 -4.62
CA GLY A 173 -4.75 10.95 -3.77
C GLY A 173 -5.19 11.75 -2.55
N GLN A 174 -6.48 11.70 -2.18
CA GLN A 174 -7.01 12.40 -1.01
C GLN A 174 -6.53 11.72 0.27
N ARG A 175 -5.61 12.38 0.98
CA ARG A 175 -5.03 11.86 2.23
C ARG A 175 -6.08 11.83 3.36
N ILE A 176 -5.88 10.93 4.30
CA ILE A 176 -6.75 10.69 5.45
C ILE A 176 -6.27 11.54 6.63
N ASP A 177 -7.18 12.28 7.25
CA ASP A 177 -6.90 13.00 8.49
C ASP A 177 -6.51 12.02 9.61
N PRO A 178 -5.36 12.21 10.30
CA PRO A 178 -4.96 11.39 11.44
C PRO A 178 -6.03 11.24 12.52
N ALA A 179 -6.87 12.26 12.74
CA ALA A 179 -7.95 12.25 13.72
C ALA A 179 -9.01 11.16 13.42
N TYR A 180 -9.05 10.66 12.18
CA TYR A 180 -9.93 9.57 11.78
C TYR A 180 -9.50 8.21 12.32
N LEU A 181 -8.23 8.07 12.74
CA LEU A 181 -7.69 6.83 13.30
C LEU A 181 -8.06 6.71 14.77
N GLY A 182 -9.11 5.92 15.04
CA GLY A 182 -9.65 5.70 16.37
C GLY A 182 -10.11 7.00 17.00
N ILE A 183 -11.12 7.66 16.40
CA ILE A 183 -11.71 8.92 16.87
C ILE A 183 -11.96 8.86 18.39
N ASP A 184 -11.57 9.93 19.09
CA ASP A 184 -11.78 10.02 20.53
C ASP A 184 -13.29 10.13 20.83
N ARG A 185 -13.75 9.49 21.91
CA ARG A 185 -15.17 9.53 22.27
C ARG A 185 -15.53 10.95 22.70
N LEU A 186 -16.70 11.43 22.26
CA LEU A 186 -17.25 12.71 22.68
C LEU A 186 -17.55 12.74 24.20
N GLN A 187 -17.85 11.59 24.79
CA GLN A 187 -18.13 11.41 26.21
C GLN A 187 -17.41 10.17 26.73
N GLY A 188 -16.68 10.33 27.83
CA GLY A 188 -15.90 9.27 28.47
C GLY A 188 -14.46 9.14 27.95
N GLU A 189 -13.69 8.28 28.59
CA GLU A 189 -12.28 8.05 28.25
C GLU A 189 -12.14 7.04 27.10
N GLY A 190 -11.15 7.26 26.24
CA GLY A 190 -10.75 6.35 25.17
C GLY A 190 -11.32 6.68 23.79
N ASN A 191 -11.11 5.75 22.86
CA ASN A 191 -11.48 5.89 21.45
C ASN A 191 -12.66 5.00 21.06
N ILE A 192 -13.31 5.32 19.95
CA ILE A 192 -14.45 4.55 19.43
C ILE A 192 -14.07 3.14 18.97
N TRP A 193 -12.78 2.88 18.72
CA TRP A 193 -12.26 1.54 18.39
C TRP A 193 -12.07 0.65 19.62
N GLY A 194 -12.08 1.24 20.82
CA GLY A 194 -11.85 0.54 22.09
C GLY A 194 -10.40 0.07 22.27
N TYR A 195 -9.44 0.68 21.58
CA TYR A 195 -8.03 0.36 21.78
C TYR A 195 -7.56 0.96 23.11
N ALA A 196 -6.70 0.23 23.83
CA ALA A 196 -6.00 0.81 24.97
C ALA A 196 -5.20 2.07 24.52
N PRO A 197 -5.07 3.10 25.37
CA PRO A 197 -4.43 4.36 24.98
C PRO A 197 -3.06 4.18 24.33
N GLU A 198 -2.22 3.31 24.89
CA GLU A 198 -0.88 3.04 24.37
C GLU A 198 -0.91 2.34 23.00
N GLN A 199 -1.83 1.39 22.80
CA GLN A 199 -2.01 0.71 21.51
C GLN A 199 -2.51 1.68 20.44
N MET A 200 -3.44 2.58 20.80
CA MET A 200 -3.93 3.61 19.88
C MET A 200 -2.82 4.60 19.52
N ARG A 201 -2.01 5.03 20.49
CA ARG A 201 -0.86 5.92 20.28
C ARG A 201 0.11 5.31 19.26
N ARG A 202 0.58 4.08 19.50
CA ARG A 202 1.52 3.38 18.61
C ARG A 202 0.94 3.12 17.22
N CYS A 203 -0.36 2.81 17.15
CA CYS A 203 -1.05 2.67 15.87
C CYS A 203 -1.08 3.99 15.08
N ARG A 204 -1.38 5.13 15.74
CA ARG A 204 -1.37 6.46 15.11
C ARG A 204 0.04 6.84 14.66
N GLU A 205 1.04 6.67 15.51
CA GLU A 205 2.45 6.96 15.20
C GLU A 205 2.94 6.17 13.98
N ALA A 206 2.65 4.86 13.92
CA ALA A 206 3.02 4.02 12.78
C ALA A 206 2.26 4.41 11.51
N ALA A 207 0.96 4.73 11.61
CA ALA A 207 0.15 5.14 10.47
C ALA A 207 0.60 6.49 9.88
N GLN A 208 1.00 7.44 10.73
CA GLN A 208 1.48 8.76 10.31
C GLN A 208 2.77 8.72 9.49
N GLN A 209 3.54 7.63 9.56
CA GLN A 209 4.70 7.43 8.68
C GLN A 209 4.30 7.12 7.21
N LEU A 210 3.02 6.81 6.97
CA LEU A 210 2.55 6.44 5.65
C LEU A 210 2.02 7.67 4.88
N PRO A 211 2.37 7.82 3.58
CA PRO A 211 1.91 8.95 2.76
C PRO A 211 0.39 9.06 2.53
N ILE A 212 -0.38 8.05 2.95
CA ILE A 212 -1.85 8.07 2.96
C ILE A 212 -2.41 8.97 4.06
N ILE A 213 -1.66 9.20 5.14
CA ILE A 213 -2.08 10.04 6.25
C ILE A 213 -1.66 11.49 5.99
N ASN A 214 -2.58 12.43 6.24
CA ASN A 214 -2.31 13.85 6.18
C ASN A 214 -1.64 14.28 7.49
N VAL A 215 -0.34 14.04 7.61
CA VAL A 215 0.43 14.69 8.68
C VAL A 215 0.48 16.16 8.28
N ALA A 216 -0.31 17.00 8.96
CA ALA A 216 -0.11 18.44 8.87
C ALA A 216 1.36 18.66 9.18
N THR A 217 2.13 19.10 8.17
CA THR A 217 3.49 19.54 8.39
C THR A 217 3.37 20.65 9.42
N SER A 218 3.74 20.37 10.67
CA SER A 218 3.80 21.37 11.72
C SER A 218 4.79 22.43 11.23
N LEU A 219 4.26 23.45 10.57
CA LEU A 219 5.02 24.61 10.14
C LEU A 219 5.62 25.22 11.40
N GLU A 220 6.95 25.24 11.42
CA GLU A 220 7.75 26.40 11.81
C GLU A 220 6.90 27.57 12.32
N SER A 221 6.62 27.55 13.62
CA SER A 221 6.10 28.69 14.37
C SER A 221 7.00 28.92 15.58
N ALA A 222 8.29 29.01 15.28
CA ALA A 222 9.29 29.65 16.12
C ALA A 222 10.20 30.49 15.19
N ALA A 223 9.61 31.55 14.64
CA ALA A 223 10.33 32.73 14.19
C ALA A 223 10.18 33.80 15.27
#